data_AF-A0A2E0YTZ4-F1
#
_entry.id   AF-A0A2E0YTZ4-F1
#
_cell.length_a   1.000
_cell.length_b   1.000
_cell.length_c   1.000
_cell.angle_alpha   90.00
_cell.angle_beta   90.00
_cell.angle_gamma   90.00
#
_symmetry.space_group_name_H-M   'P 1'
#
loop_
_entity.id
_entity.type
_entity.pdbx_description
1 polymer ?
#
loop_
_entity_poly.entity_id
_entity_poly.type
_entity_poly.pdbx_seq_one_letter_code
_entity_poly.pdbx_strand_id
1 'polypeptide(L)'
;MWLEDLGGQPLAAEQAALVGAMAGALLLSAGDSRQALPVKAQFAQFDWPLHNNRQLDNGEDAARAGLAAFVERRLQDSGCSGLVVLGESAAHWLDAAQHMVRVVQVPATRDMLSRPALKRGAWDALLALL
;
A
#
# COMPACT_ATOMS: atom_id res chain seq x y z
N MET A 1 -3.11 5.91 -1.42
CA MET A 1 -2.51 4.72 -2.06
C MET A 1 -2.28 3.62 -1.03
N TRP A 2 -2.32 2.34 -1.42
CA TRP A 2 -2.05 1.18 -0.55
C TRP A 2 -0.89 0.38 -1.13
N LEU A 3 0.10 0.02 -0.30
CA LEU A 3 1.28 -0.76 -0.70
C LEU A 3 1.42 -1.99 0.19
N GLU A 4 1.62 -3.15 -0.42
CA GLU A 4 1.89 -4.41 0.27
C GLU A 4 3.02 -5.16 -0.44
N ASP A 5 3.90 -5.79 0.33
CA ASP A 5 4.85 -6.78 -0.17
C ASP A 5 4.20 -8.16 -0.08
N LEU A 6 4.04 -8.82 -1.23
CA LEU A 6 3.40 -10.12 -1.33
C LEU A 6 4.38 -11.29 -1.18
N GLY A 7 5.68 -11.04 -0.99
CA GLY A 7 6.70 -12.07 -0.81
C GLY A 7 6.78 -13.03 -2.01
N GLY A 8 6.60 -12.52 -3.22
CA GLY A 8 6.57 -13.30 -4.47
C GLY A 8 5.30 -14.12 -4.70
N GLN A 9 4.27 -14.00 -3.85
CA GLN A 9 2.97 -14.60 -4.08
C GLN A 9 2.06 -13.66 -4.91
N PRO A 10 1.14 -14.20 -5.71
CA PRO A 10 0.14 -13.37 -6.38
C PRO A 10 -0.83 -12.75 -5.36
N LEU A 11 -1.41 -11.59 -5.71
CA LEU A 11 -2.46 -10.97 -4.90
C LEU A 11 -3.74 -11.82 -4.96
N ALA A 12 -4.18 -12.35 -3.82
CA ALA A 12 -5.44 -13.10 -3.74
C ALA A 12 -6.67 -12.17 -3.84
N ALA A 13 -7.79 -12.71 -4.34
CA ALA A 13 -9.03 -11.96 -4.52
C ALA A 13 -9.58 -11.41 -3.20
N GLU A 14 -9.45 -12.17 -2.11
CA GLU A 14 -9.88 -11.79 -0.77
C GLU A 14 -9.05 -10.63 -0.21
N GLN A 15 -7.75 -10.58 -0.52
CA GLN A 15 -6.89 -9.45 -0.14
C GLN A 15 -7.31 -8.19 -0.88
N ALA A 16 -7.53 -8.29 -2.19
CA ALA A 16 -8.03 -7.19 -3.02
C ALA A 16 -9.41 -6.68 -2.54
N ALA A 17 -10.32 -7.61 -2.20
CA ALA A 17 -11.64 -7.28 -1.66
C ALA A 17 -11.55 -6.58 -0.29
N LEU A 18 -10.64 -7.03 0.59
CA LEU A 18 -10.40 -6.41 1.90
C LEU A 18 -9.89 -4.97 1.74
N VAL A 19 -8.91 -4.73 0.87
CA VAL A 19 -8.41 -3.36 0.58
C VAL A 19 -9.51 -2.47 0.02
N GLY A 20 -10.30 -2.97 -0.94
CA GLY A 20 -11.43 -2.23 -1.50
C GLY A 20 -12.47 -1.86 -0.44
N ALA A 21 -12.80 -2.79 0.46
CA ALA A 21 -13.74 -2.55 1.55
C ALA A 21 -13.22 -1.51 2.56
N MET A 22 -11.93 -1.57 2.94
CA MET A 22 -11.33 -0.60 3.85
C MET A 22 -11.22 0.79 3.21
N ALA A 23 -10.86 0.87 1.93
CA ALA A 23 -10.82 2.13 1.18
C ALA A 23 -12.22 2.76 1.09
N GLY A 24 -13.25 1.97 0.78
CA GLY A 24 -14.65 2.44 0.77
C GLY A 24 -15.10 2.93 2.15
N ALA A 25 -14.79 2.20 3.21
CA ALA A 25 -15.12 2.61 4.58
C ALA A 25 -14.44 3.93 4.98
N LEU A 26 -13.20 4.14 4.54
CA LEU A 26 -12.44 5.37 4.83
C LEU A 26 -13.07 6.58 4.12
N LEU A 27 -13.47 6.44 2.85
CA LEU A 27 -14.18 7.51 2.12
C LEU A 27 -15.52 7.88 2.77
N LEU A 28 -16.29 6.87 3.22
CA LEU A 28 -17.53 7.11 3.96
C LEU A 28 -17.28 7.86 5.27
N SER A 29 -16.19 7.53 5.97
CA SER A 29 -15.80 8.18 7.22
C SER A 29 -15.28 9.61 7.02
N ALA A 30 -14.71 9.91 5.85
CA ALA A 30 -14.30 11.26 5.45
C ALA A 30 -15.47 12.19 5.09
N GLY A 31 -16.71 11.70 5.11
CA GLY A 31 -17.90 12.45 4.73
C GLY A 31 -18.13 12.54 3.21
N ASP A 32 -17.39 11.77 2.41
CA ASP A 32 -17.61 11.67 0.96
C ASP A 32 -18.72 10.66 0.64
N SER A 33 -19.93 10.94 1.13
CA SER A 33 -21.10 10.06 1.05
C SER A 33 -21.64 9.87 -0.37
N ARG A 34 -21.08 10.59 -1.36
CA ARG A 34 -21.49 10.52 -2.78
C ARG A 34 -20.84 9.35 -3.52
N GLN A 35 -19.84 8.69 -2.93
CA GLN A 35 -19.16 7.52 -3.48
C GLN A 35 -19.51 6.24 -2.70
N ALA A 36 -20.79 5.88 -2.60
CA ALA A 36 -21.24 4.58 -2.10
C ALA A 36 -21.16 3.46 -3.16
N LEU A 37 -20.28 3.61 -4.16
CA LEU A 37 -20.01 2.59 -5.17
C LEU A 37 -18.73 1.85 -4.79
N PRO A 38 -18.59 0.56 -5.15
CA PRO A 38 -17.34 -0.16 -4.93
C PRO A 38 -16.21 0.60 -5.63
N VAL A 39 -15.28 1.13 -4.84
CA VAL A 39 -14.06 1.77 -5.36
C VAL A 39 -13.30 0.70 -6.10
N LYS A 40 -13.29 0.76 -7.44
CA LYS A 40 -12.49 -0.14 -8.25
C LYS A 40 -11.03 0.24 -8.05
N ALA A 41 -10.35 -0.49 -7.15
CA ALA A 41 -8.94 -0.29 -6.90
C ALA A 41 -8.14 -0.49 -8.19
N GLN A 42 -7.26 0.46 -8.49
CA GLN A 42 -6.28 0.33 -9.55
C GLN A 42 -5.06 -0.37 -8.95
N PHE A 43 -4.67 -1.50 -9.54
CA PHE A 43 -3.53 -2.28 -9.09
C PHE A 43 -2.31 -1.99 -9.96
N ALA A 44 -1.16 -1.90 -9.31
CA ALA A 44 0.14 -1.83 -9.97
C ALA A 44 1.12 -2.71 -9.19
N GLN A 45 1.97 -3.42 -9.92
CA GLN A 45 2.99 -4.31 -9.36
C GLN A 45 4.37 -3.74 -9.67
N PHE A 46 5.27 -3.84 -8.70
CA PHE A 46 6.68 -3.51 -8.86
C PHE A 46 7.48 -4.78 -8.61
N ASP A 47 8.17 -5.25 -9.64
CA ASP A 47 9.03 -6.43 -9.56
C ASP A 47 10.50 -5.99 -9.59
N TRP A 48 11.30 -6.58 -8.71
CA TRP A 48 12.75 -6.37 -8.67
C TRP A 48 13.49 -7.69 -8.88
N PRO A 49 14.62 -7.71 -9.64
CA PRO A 49 15.23 -6.58 -10.34
C PRO A 49 14.48 -6.18 -11.62
N LEU A 50 14.55 -4.88 -11.98
CA LEU A 50 13.92 -4.34 -13.20
C LEU A 50 14.55 -4.89 -14.49
N HIS A 51 15.79 -5.37 -14.39
CA HIS A 51 16.54 -5.95 -15.50
C HIS A 51 17.47 -7.06 -15.00
N ASN A 52 17.82 -8.00 -15.88
CA ASN A 52 18.82 -9.03 -15.59
C ASN A 52 20.24 -8.62 -16.02
N ASN A 53 20.47 -7.32 -16.29
CA ASN A 53 21.79 -6.84 -16.68
C ASN A 53 22.70 -6.75 -15.44
N ARG A 54 23.75 -7.57 -15.40
CA ARG A 54 24.71 -7.64 -14.29
C ARG A 54 25.60 -6.39 -14.16
N GLN A 55 25.60 -5.51 -15.16
CA GLN A 55 26.35 -4.25 -15.12
C GLN A 55 25.64 -3.15 -14.33
N LEU A 56 24.35 -3.33 -14.05
CA LEU A 56 23.54 -2.40 -13.29
C LEU A 56 23.33 -2.94 -11.88
N ASP A 57 23.27 -2.03 -10.91
CA ASP A 57 23.12 -2.39 -9.51
C ASP A 57 21.74 -3.03 -9.28
N ASN A 58 21.77 -4.26 -8.77
CA ASN A 58 20.59 -5.03 -8.38
C ASN A 58 20.49 -5.19 -6.85
N GLY A 59 21.31 -4.45 -6.10
CA GLY A 59 21.36 -4.46 -4.65
C GLY A 59 20.13 -3.87 -3.98
N GLU A 60 20.09 -4.00 -2.66
CA GLU A 60 18.96 -3.55 -1.84
C GLU A 60 18.74 -2.03 -1.93
N ASP A 61 19.82 -1.24 -1.93
CA ASP A 61 19.73 0.23 -2.03
C ASP A 61 19.12 0.66 -3.37
N ALA A 62 19.51 0.01 -4.46
CA ALA A 62 18.92 0.25 -5.79
C ALA A 62 17.45 -0.17 -5.84
N ALA A 63 17.08 -1.28 -5.20
CA ALA A 63 15.69 -1.71 -5.07
C ALA A 63 14.83 -0.70 -4.30
N ARG A 64 15.33 -0.21 -3.16
CA ARG A 64 14.69 0.84 -2.35
C ARG A 64 14.48 2.12 -3.15
N ALA A 65 15.51 2.58 -3.86
CA ALA A 65 15.42 3.78 -4.69
C ALA A 65 14.42 3.59 -5.84
N GLY A 66 14.43 2.42 -6.49
CA GLY A 66 13.48 2.08 -7.56
C GLY A 66 12.02 2.04 -7.07
N LEU A 67 11.79 1.41 -5.91
CA LEU A 67 10.46 1.37 -5.28
C LEU A 67 10.00 2.76 -4.86
N ALA A 68 10.87 3.56 -4.25
CA ALA A 68 10.55 4.92 -3.81
C ALA A 68 10.12 5.80 -5.00
N ALA A 69 10.87 5.77 -6.10
CA ALA A 69 10.54 6.51 -7.33
C ALA A 69 9.21 6.02 -7.96
N PHE A 70 8.96 4.70 -7.95
CA PHE A 70 7.71 4.13 -8.41
C PHE A 70 6.52 4.60 -7.56
N VAL A 71 6.66 4.55 -6.23
CA VAL A 71 5.65 5.00 -5.26
C VAL A 71 5.37 6.50 -5.40
N GLU A 72 6.41 7.32 -5.49
CA GLU A 72 6.29 8.77 -5.62
C GLU A 72 5.53 9.16 -6.90
N ARG A 73 5.90 8.57 -8.03
CA ARG A 73 5.20 8.80 -9.29
C ARG A 73 3.72 8.41 -9.20
N ARG A 74 3.40 7.28 -8.56
CA ARG A 74 2.01 6.85 -8.37
C ARG A 74 1.23 7.79 -7.47
N LEU A 75 1.84 8.30 -6.40
CA LEU A 75 1.21 9.29 -5.53
C LEU A 75 0.89 10.58 -6.30
N GLN A 76 1.83 11.06 -7.13
CA GLN A 76 1.65 12.24 -7.98
C GLN A 76 0.56 12.01 -9.04
N ASP A 77 0.64 10.93 -9.82
CA ASP A 77 -0.30 10.61 -10.91
C ASP A 77 -1.74 10.45 -10.42
N SER A 78 -1.92 9.94 -9.19
CA SER A 78 -3.25 9.69 -8.61
C SER A 78 -3.78 10.83 -7.73
N GLY A 79 -2.97 11.86 -7.47
CA GLY A 79 -3.32 12.92 -6.52
C GLY A 79 -3.58 12.40 -5.10
N CYS A 80 -3.00 11.25 -4.72
CA CYS A 80 -3.20 10.66 -3.41
C CYS A 80 -2.55 11.51 -2.31
N SER A 81 -3.31 11.84 -1.27
CA SER A 81 -2.84 12.61 -0.10
C SER A 81 -2.20 11.76 1.01
N GLY A 82 -2.22 10.43 0.86
CA GLY A 82 -1.70 9.50 1.87
C GLY A 82 -1.29 8.14 1.31
N LEU A 83 -0.42 7.47 2.05
CA LEU A 83 0.12 6.15 1.78
C LEU A 83 -0.18 5.21 2.96
N VAL A 84 -0.87 4.11 2.68
CA VAL A 84 -1.07 3.01 3.62
C VAL A 84 -0.06 1.91 3.29
N VAL A 85 0.80 1.56 4.25
CA VAL A 85 1.80 0.49 4.12
C VAL A 85 1.30 -0.73 4.88
N LEU A 86 1.10 -1.84 4.17
CA LEU A 86 0.54 -3.10 4.67
C LEU A 86 1.69 -4.06 5.01
N GLY A 87 1.85 -4.34 6.30
CA GLY A 87 2.85 -5.26 6.82
C GLY A 87 4.24 -4.65 7.00
N GLU A 88 5.04 -5.28 7.86
CA GLU A 88 6.41 -4.85 8.17
C GLU A 88 7.35 -5.02 6.97
N SER A 89 7.15 -6.05 6.14
CA SER A 89 7.97 -6.27 4.95
C SER A 89 7.89 -5.10 3.97
N ALA A 90 6.69 -4.55 3.71
CA ALA A 90 6.54 -3.38 2.85
C ALA A 90 7.18 -2.13 3.47
N ALA A 91 7.07 -1.98 4.79
CA ALA A 91 7.71 -0.90 5.53
C ALA A 91 9.23 -0.97 5.48
N HIS A 92 9.81 -2.17 5.49
CA HIS A 92 11.26 -2.35 5.36
C HIS A 92 11.80 -1.68 4.12
N TRP A 93 11.07 -1.69 3.00
CA TRP A 93 11.51 -1.13 1.72
C TRP A 93 11.32 0.38 1.57
N LEU A 94 10.58 1.02 2.48
CA LEU A 94 10.27 2.44 2.41
C LEU A 94 10.84 3.21 3.59
N ASP A 95 11.49 4.33 3.28
CA ASP A 95 11.76 5.35 4.29
C ASP A 95 10.59 6.35 4.29
N ALA A 96 9.73 6.25 5.31
CA ALA A 96 8.54 7.08 5.43
C ALA A 96 8.86 8.59 5.46
N ALA A 97 10.06 8.99 5.91
CA ALA A 97 10.48 10.39 5.96
C ALA A 97 10.72 11.01 4.57
N GLN A 98 10.90 10.19 3.53
CA GLN A 98 11.16 10.65 2.16
C GLN A 98 9.88 11.01 1.40
N HIS A 99 8.70 10.70 1.95
CA HIS A 99 7.43 10.96 1.30
C HIS A 99 6.74 12.21 1.87
N MET A 100 6.32 13.12 0.99
CA MET A 100 5.61 14.34 1.38
C MET A 100 4.15 14.12 1.82
N VAL A 101 3.67 12.87 1.76
CA VAL A 101 2.30 12.49 2.12
C VAL A 101 2.25 11.83 3.49
N ARG A 102 1.07 11.82 4.13
CA ARG A 102 0.88 11.07 5.39
C ARG A 102 1.08 9.57 5.14
N VAL A 103 1.95 8.94 5.90
CA VAL A 103 2.20 7.49 5.83
C VAL A 103 1.64 6.83 7.10
N VAL A 104 0.80 5.80 6.94
CA VAL A 104 0.33 4.96 8.05
C VAL A 104 0.67 3.51 7.78
N GLN A 105 1.09 2.81 8.82
CA GLN A 105 1.36 1.38 8.77
C GLN A 105 0.19 0.62 9.36
N VAL A 106 -0.19 -0.46 8.69
CA VAL A 106 -1.23 -1.40 9.14
C VAL A 106 -0.73 -2.83 8.93
N PRO A 107 -1.31 -3.85 9.58
CA PRO A 107 -0.95 -5.24 9.35
C PRO A 107 -1.14 -5.67 7.89
N ALA A 108 -0.42 -6.70 7.44
CA ALA A 108 -0.59 -7.26 6.09
C ALA A 108 -2.02 -7.78 5.89
N THR A 109 -2.52 -7.77 4.65
CA THR A 109 -3.89 -8.21 4.36
C THR A 109 -4.06 -9.71 4.65
N ARG A 110 -3.04 -10.52 4.36
CA ARG A 110 -3.02 -11.96 4.73
C ARG A 110 -3.15 -12.17 6.23
N ASP A 111 -2.47 -11.34 7.02
CA ASP A 111 -2.55 -11.38 8.48
C ASP A 111 -3.94 -11.00 8.98
N MET A 112 -4.52 -9.93 8.44
CA MET A 112 -5.87 -9.50 8.80
C MET A 112 -6.96 -10.50 8.39
N LEU A 113 -6.77 -11.22 7.28
CA LEU A 113 -7.67 -12.30 6.86
C LEU A 113 -7.55 -13.51 7.78
N SER A 114 -6.32 -13.89 8.17
CA SER A 114 -6.07 -15.04 9.04
C SER A 114 -6.40 -14.75 10.51
N ARG A 115 -6.25 -13.49 10.95
CA ARG A 115 -6.47 -13.01 12.31
C ARG A 115 -7.37 -11.77 12.29
N PRO A 116 -8.70 -11.93 12.18
CA PRO A 116 -9.63 -10.81 12.04
C PRO A 116 -9.57 -9.76 13.15
N ALA A 117 -9.12 -10.12 14.36
CA ALA A 117 -8.94 -9.19 15.47
C ALA A 117 -7.99 -8.02 15.15
N LEU A 118 -7.04 -8.22 14.22
CA LEU A 118 -6.09 -7.18 13.77
C LEU A 118 -6.76 -6.01 13.03
N LYS A 119 -7.96 -6.23 12.46
CA LYS A 119 -8.67 -5.20 11.68
C LYS A 119 -9.05 -3.97 12.50
N ARG A 120 -9.27 -4.13 13.80
CA ARG A 120 -9.59 -2.99 14.69
C ARG A 120 -8.41 -2.03 14.79
N GLY A 121 -7.22 -2.54 15.11
CA GLY A 121 -6.02 -1.71 15.16
C GLY A 121 -5.65 -1.12 13.80
N ALA A 122 -5.86 -1.88 12.71
CA ALA A 122 -5.71 -1.35 11.36
C ALA A 122 -6.65 -0.17 11.09
N TRP A 123 -7.91 -0.26 11.53
CA TRP A 123 -8.89 0.81 11.38
C TRP A 123 -8.51 2.07 12.17
N ASP A 124 -8.07 1.92 13.42
CA ASP A 124 -7.62 3.06 14.24
C ASP A 124 -6.45 3.80 13.58
N ALA A 125 -5.51 3.07 12.99
CA ALA A 125 -4.40 3.65 12.23
C ALA A 125 -4.86 4.33 10.94
N LEU A 126 -5.83 3.76 10.21
CA LEU A 126 -6.38 4.37 9.00
C LEU A 126 -7.10 5.69 9.27
N LEU A 127 -7.77 5.83 10.42
CA LEU A 127 -8.44 7.08 10.80
C LEU A 127 -7.45 8.24 10.98
N ALA A 128 -6.16 7.98 11.24
CA ALA A 128 -5.13 9.02 11.29
C ALA A 128 -4.85 9.68 9.92
N LEU A 129 -5.37 9.11 8.82
CA LEU A 129 -5.29 9.71 7.48
C LEU A 129 -6.38 10.75 7.19
N LEU A 130 -7.48 10.75 7.95
CA LEU A 130 -8.53 11.76 7.85
C LEU A 130 -8.03 13.11 8.39
#